data_AF-A0A8C8I4X1-F1
#
_entry.id   AF-A0A8C8I4X1-F1
#
_cell.length_a   1.000
_cell.length_b   1.000
_cell.length_c   1.000
_cell.angle_alpha   90.00
_cell.angle_beta   90.00
_cell.angle_gamma   90.00
#
_symmetry.space_group_name_H-M   'P 1'
#
loop_
_entity.id
_entity.type
_entity.pdbx_description
1 polymer ?
#
loop_
_entity_poly.entity_id
_entity_poly.type
_entity_poly.pdbx_seq_one_letter_code
_entity_poly.pdbx_strand_id
1 'polypeptide(L)'
;MADFRTSTLDYFPENILIDILSYLGVRELIRTGRVCKRWRRLVKDQRLWRAVDLTAWKGVTSRMLWVLLRQYLGTGLRCLLLRGLLLSARGGAFLSESWLKALSSTCPRLRSLSLLHADLRGLRSCQLLPTTLQVLELRGCELPQSFFTQTPPSPEKQAGAASTASTQQHGRGQTGKVPASTSGFAIETMVLDNVPSFTDLHLQSLASWLGQ
;
A
#
# COMPACT_ATOMS: atom_id res chain seq x y z
N MET A 1 34.96 32.09 -29.06
CA MET A 1 34.26 31.88 -27.77
C MET A 1 33.47 30.60 -27.89
N ALA A 2 33.94 29.51 -27.30
CA ALA A 2 33.35 28.19 -27.47
C ALA A 2 32.60 27.80 -26.20
N ASP A 3 31.26 27.78 -26.29
CA ASP A 3 30.35 27.33 -25.24
C ASP A 3 30.37 25.80 -25.13
N PHE A 4 31.47 25.21 -24.65
CA PHE A 4 31.56 23.78 -24.32
C PHE A 4 31.22 23.52 -22.86
N ARG A 5 30.01 23.90 -22.44
CA ARG A 5 29.43 23.41 -21.18
C ARG A 5 28.14 22.64 -21.43
N THR A 6 28.06 21.91 -22.53
CA THR A 6 27.12 20.79 -22.61
C THR A 6 27.68 19.66 -21.78
N SER A 7 26.97 19.28 -20.73
CA SER A 7 27.38 18.21 -19.84
C SER A 7 27.41 16.92 -20.66
N THR A 8 28.46 16.11 -20.62
CA THR A 8 28.58 14.85 -21.38
C THR A 8 27.35 13.93 -21.22
N LEU A 9 26.67 14.03 -20.07
CA LEU A 9 25.42 13.32 -19.76
C LEU A 9 24.25 13.65 -20.69
N ASP A 10 24.25 14.82 -21.33
CA ASP A 10 23.17 15.23 -22.24
C ASP A 10 23.14 14.38 -23.52
N TYR A 11 24.26 13.76 -23.89
CA TYR A 11 24.35 12.88 -25.06
C TYR A 11 23.96 11.43 -24.77
N PHE A 12 23.82 11.03 -23.50
CA PHE A 12 23.45 9.66 -23.19
C PHE A 12 21.99 9.36 -23.54
N PRO A 13 21.69 8.16 -24.06
CA PRO A 13 20.32 7.68 -24.21
C PRO A 13 19.56 7.67 -22.87
N GLU A 14 18.24 7.86 -22.91
CA GLU A 14 17.42 7.94 -21.70
C GLU A 14 17.46 6.67 -20.85
N ASN A 15 17.55 5.50 -21.49
CA ASN A 15 17.66 4.22 -20.77
C ASN A 15 18.94 4.14 -19.92
N ILE A 16 20.07 4.63 -20.43
CA ILE A 16 21.34 4.64 -19.69
C ILE A 16 21.25 5.60 -18.50
N LEU A 17 20.62 6.76 -18.68
CA LEU A 17 20.39 7.70 -17.58
C LEU A 17 19.46 7.11 -16.51
N ILE A 18 18.41 6.38 -16.92
CA ILE A 18 17.54 5.65 -15.99
C ILE A 18 18.33 4.58 -15.23
N ASP A 19 19.20 3.83 -15.91
CA ASP A 19 20.05 2.83 -15.28
C ASP A 19 21.01 3.47 -14.26
N ILE A 20 21.61 4.61 -14.58
CA ILE A 20 22.44 5.39 -13.64
C ILE A 20 21.61 5.87 -12.44
N LEU A 21 20.41 6.41 -12.69
CA LEU A 21 19.51 6.88 -11.64
C LEU A 21 19.04 5.75 -10.72
N SER A 22 19.00 4.50 -11.20
CA SER A 22 18.53 3.34 -10.42
C SER A 22 19.41 3.02 -9.20
N TYR A 23 20.66 3.51 -9.18
CA TYR A 23 21.58 3.37 -8.04
C TYR A 23 21.32 4.40 -6.93
N LEU A 24 20.45 5.38 -7.16
CA LEU A 24 20.16 6.44 -6.20
C LEU A 24 19.01 6.05 -5.26
N GLY A 25 19.12 6.48 -4.00
CA GLY A 25 18.02 6.33 -3.05
C GLY A 25 16.81 7.21 -3.40
N VAL A 26 15.65 6.90 -2.82
CA VAL A 26 14.37 7.61 -3.08
C VAL A 26 14.50 9.13 -2.89
N ARG A 27 15.19 9.57 -1.83
CA ARG A 27 15.41 10.99 -1.54
C ARG A 27 16.29 11.68 -2.58
N GLU A 28 17.29 10.97 -3.10
CA GLU A 28 18.23 11.48 -4.10
C GLU A 28 17.56 11.56 -5.46
N LEU A 29 16.82 10.52 -5.86
CA LEU A 29 15.98 10.51 -7.07
C LEU A 29 15.06 11.73 -7.16
N ILE A 30 14.34 12.04 -6.08
CA ILE A 30 13.43 13.21 -6.07
C ILE A 30 14.21 14.52 -6.23
N ARG A 31 15.42 14.59 -5.67
CA ARG A 31 16.29 15.76 -5.81
C ARG A 31 16.85 15.89 -7.22
N THR A 32 17.19 14.80 -7.91
CA THR A 32 17.71 14.88 -9.28
C THR A 32 16.69 15.42 -10.27
N GLY A 33 15.38 15.28 -9.99
CA GLY A 33 14.31 15.92 -10.75
C GLY A 33 14.32 17.46 -10.74
N ARG A 34 15.17 18.08 -9.90
CA ARG A 34 15.37 19.55 -9.85
C ARG A 34 16.49 20.04 -10.77
N VAL A 35 17.33 19.14 -11.32
CA VAL A 35 18.49 19.51 -12.13
C VAL A 35 18.06 20.18 -13.44
N CYS A 36 17.26 19.51 -14.26
CA CYS A 36 16.70 20.11 -15.47
C CYS A 36 15.37 19.42 -15.89
N LYS A 37 14.70 19.96 -16.92
CA LYS A 37 13.41 19.43 -17.41
C LYS A 37 13.50 17.96 -17.84
N ARG A 38 14.63 17.54 -18.41
CA ARG A 38 14.86 16.17 -18.87
C ARG A 38 14.93 15.21 -17.68
N TRP A 39 15.76 15.49 -16.68
CA TRP A 39 15.88 14.67 -15.48
C TRP A 39 14.56 14.60 -14.70
N ARG A 40 13.80 15.70 -14.66
CA ARG A 40 12.44 15.70 -14.10
C ARG A 40 11.49 14.72 -14.76
N ARG A 41 11.64 14.48 -16.07
CA ARG A 41 10.87 13.46 -16.81
C ARG A 41 11.39 12.06 -16.50
N LEU A 42 12.71 11.86 -16.56
CA LEU A 42 13.35 10.56 -16.31
C LEU A 42 13.05 10.01 -14.92
N VAL A 43 13.08 10.86 -13.88
CA VAL A 43 12.78 10.45 -12.50
C VAL A 43 11.36 9.90 -12.35
N LYS A 44 10.43 10.20 -13.27
CA LYS A 44 9.07 9.63 -13.22
C LYS A 44 8.96 8.26 -13.88
N ASP A 45 10.04 7.76 -14.49
CA ASP A 45 10.05 6.43 -15.11
C ASP A 45 9.77 5.35 -14.07
N GLN A 46 8.80 4.49 -14.37
CA GLN A 46 8.32 3.45 -13.45
C GLN A 46 9.36 2.37 -13.14
N ARG A 47 10.44 2.26 -13.92
CA ARG A 47 11.56 1.34 -13.66
C ARG A 47 12.31 1.71 -12.37
N LEU A 48 12.43 3.01 -12.09
CA LEU A 48 13.10 3.54 -10.90
C LEU A 48 12.33 3.26 -9.60
N TRP A 49 11.01 3.12 -9.70
CA TRP A 49 10.10 2.98 -8.55
C TRP A 49 9.59 1.56 -8.36
N ARG A 50 10.29 0.56 -8.92
CA ARG A 50 9.93 -0.87 -8.76
C ARG A 50 10.08 -1.35 -7.33
N ALA A 51 11.16 -0.95 -6.66
CA ALA A 51 11.44 -1.25 -5.27
C ALA A 51 11.75 0.06 -4.55
N VAL A 52 10.93 0.40 -3.56
CA VAL A 52 11.02 1.68 -2.86
C VAL A 52 11.27 1.40 -1.39
N ASP A 53 12.45 1.80 -0.93
CA ASP A 53 12.83 1.73 0.47
C ASP A 53 12.84 3.13 1.09
N LEU A 54 11.89 3.36 2.01
CA LEU A 54 11.79 4.59 2.81
C LEU A 54 12.31 4.40 4.24
N THR A 55 12.83 3.22 4.59
CA THR A 55 13.24 2.91 5.97
C THR A 55 14.47 3.72 6.42
N ALA A 56 15.37 4.03 5.50
CA ALA A 56 16.53 4.90 5.72
C ALA A 56 16.14 6.39 5.78
N TRP A 57 14.96 6.77 5.28
CA TRP A 57 14.52 8.16 5.27
C TRP A 57 13.87 8.54 6.61
N LYS A 58 14.65 9.19 7.48
CA LYS A 58 14.15 9.72 8.76
C LYS A 58 13.11 10.83 8.53
N GLY A 59 11.98 10.75 9.24
CA GLY A 59 10.96 11.80 9.27
C GLY A 59 10.00 11.81 8.07
N VAL A 60 9.76 10.65 7.42
CA VAL A 60 8.70 10.53 6.42
C VAL A 60 7.36 10.83 7.07
N THR A 61 6.66 11.83 6.53
CA THR A 61 5.32 12.22 6.99
C THR A 61 4.25 11.63 6.08
N SER A 62 3.01 11.50 6.57
CA SER A 62 1.87 11.04 5.78
C SER A 62 1.66 11.90 4.52
N ARG A 63 1.90 13.22 4.59
CA ARG A 63 1.85 14.11 3.43
C ARG A 63 2.89 13.73 2.37
N MET A 64 4.11 13.41 2.80
CA MET A 64 5.16 12.96 1.88
C MET A 64 4.78 11.65 1.21
N LEU A 65 4.22 10.69 1.95
CA LEU A 65 3.74 9.44 1.37
C LEU A 65 2.65 9.65 0.31
N TRP A 66 1.72 10.58 0.53
CA TRP A 66 0.72 10.94 -0.48
C TRP A 66 1.35 11.56 -1.73
N VAL A 67 2.34 12.43 -1.55
CA VAL A 67 3.09 13.01 -2.68
C VAL A 67 3.83 11.92 -3.44
N LEU A 68 4.50 11.01 -2.73
CA LEU A 68 5.20 9.88 -3.34
C LEU A 68 4.24 9.00 -4.14
N LEU A 69 3.12 8.64 -3.53
CA LEU A 69 2.10 7.81 -4.14
C LEU A 69 1.53 8.42 -5.42
N ARG A 70 1.25 9.73 -5.42
CA ARG A 70 0.61 10.39 -6.56
C ARG A 70 1.58 10.79 -7.68
N GLN A 71 2.84 11.07 -7.35
CA GLN A 71 3.79 11.62 -8.32
C GLN A 71 4.74 10.58 -8.92
N TYR A 72 5.03 9.51 -8.18
CA TYR A 72 6.13 8.60 -8.51
C TYR A 72 5.72 7.13 -8.46
N LEU A 73 5.04 6.71 -7.39
CA LEU A 73 4.53 5.34 -7.30
C LEU A 73 3.40 5.16 -8.30
N GLY A 74 3.31 3.96 -8.86
CA GLY A 74 2.35 3.64 -9.89
C GLY A 74 2.29 2.14 -10.15
N THR A 75 1.92 1.78 -11.36
CA THR A 75 1.82 0.37 -11.79
C THR A 75 3.16 -0.35 -11.83
N GLY A 76 4.28 0.36 -11.73
CA GLY A 76 5.61 -0.23 -11.66
C GLY A 76 6.00 -0.78 -10.29
N LEU A 77 5.37 -0.32 -9.21
CA LEU A 77 5.75 -0.66 -7.85
C LEU A 77 5.49 -2.14 -7.55
N ARG A 78 6.51 -2.84 -7.05
CA ARG A 78 6.47 -4.27 -6.68
C ARG A 78 6.84 -4.49 -5.22
N CYS A 79 7.80 -3.72 -4.70
CA CYS A 79 8.26 -3.83 -3.31
C CYS A 79 8.22 -2.47 -2.64
N LEU A 80 7.62 -2.38 -1.47
CA LEU A 80 7.56 -1.17 -0.67
C LEU A 80 7.98 -1.45 0.77
N LEU A 81 9.02 -0.76 1.22
CA LEU A 81 9.52 -0.86 2.59
C LEU A 81 9.32 0.49 3.28
N LEU A 82 8.60 0.48 4.41
CA LEU A 82 8.27 1.67 5.18
C LEU A 82 8.73 1.51 6.62
N ARG A 83 9.31 2.57 7.17
CA ARG A 83 9.58 2.67 8.61
C ARG A 83 8.60 3.64 9.25
N GLY A 84 7.88 3.16 10.25
CA GLY A 84 6.97 3.94 11.05
C GLY A 84 7.64 4.74 12.14
N LEU A 85 6.79 5.41 12.91
CA LEU A 85 7.17 6.39 13.92
C LEU A 85 6.95 5.88 15.35
N LEU A 86 6.71 4.57 15.54
CA LEU A 86 6.40 4.02 16.86
C LEU A 86 7.55 4.25 17.86
N LEU A 87 8.79 4.11 17.41
CA LEU A 87 10.00 4.38 18.20
C LEU A 87 10.50 5.84 18.10
N SER A 88 9.77 6.71 17.40
CA SER A 88 10.12 8.12 17.27
C SER A 88 9.51 8.92 18.41
N ALA A 89 10.23 9.92 18.92
CA ALA A 89 9.76 10.80 20.00
C ALA A 89 8.41 11.50 19.72
N ARG A 90 7.99 11.58 18.44
CA ARG A 90 6.67 12.14 18.08
C ARG A 90 5.52 11.18 18.32
N GLY A 91 5.78 9.86 18.39
CA GLY A 91 4.77 8.82 18.44
C GLY A 91 3.80 8.86 17.25
N GLY A 92 3.03 7.79 17.08
CA GLY A 92 1.78 7.84 16.31
C GLY A 92 1.78 7.18 14.93
N ALA A 93 0.55 7.00 14.46
CA ALA A 93 0.22 6.38 13.18
C ALA A 93 0.56 7.32 12.01
N PHE A 94 1.47 6.89 11.13
CA PHE A 94 1.78 7.59 9.88
C PHE A 94 0.99 7.05 8.69
N LEU A 95 0.48 5.83 8.79
CA LEU A 95 -0.29 5.13 7.77
C LEU A 95 -1.79 5.28 8.05
N SER A 96 -2.52 5.88 7.12
CA SER A 96 -3.97 5.97 7.16
C SER A 96 -4.60 4.90 6.27
N GLU A 97 -5.82 4.48 6.62
CA GLU A 97 -6.62 3.57 5.79
C GLU A 97 -6.80 4.10 4.36
N SER A 98 -7.03 5.41 4.23
CA SER A 98 -7.19 6.08 2.94
C SER A 98 -5.95 5.97 2.06
N TRP A 99 -4.76 6.03 2.66
CA TRP A 99 -3.51 5.90 1.92
C TRP A 99 -3.30 4.46 1.46
N LEU A 100 -3.63 3.46 2.28
CA LEU A 100 -3.57 2.04 1.88
C LEU A 100 -4.58 1.70 0.78
N LYS A 101 -5.81 2.21 0.85
CA LYS A 101 -6.79 2.05 -0.23
C LYS A 101 -6.28 2.67 -1.53
N ALA A 102 -5.69 3.85 -1.47
CA ALA A 102 -5.10 4.49 -2.65
C ALA A 102 -3.86 3.75 -3.15
N LEU A 103 -3.05 3.16 -2.27
CA LEU A 103 -1.93 2.30 -2.63
C LEU A 103 -2.43 1.07 -3.41
N SER A 104 -3.47 0.41 -2.90
CA SER A 104 -4.12 -0.74 -3.55
C SER A 104 -4.63 -0.42 -4.95
N SER A 105 -5.28 0.75 -5.13
CA SER A 105 -5.77 1.14 -6.46
C SER A 105 -4.68 1.64 -7.41
N THR A 106 -3.64 2.30 -6.91
CA THR A 106 -2.58 2.91 -7.74
C THR A 106 -1.48 1.92 -8.12
N CYS A 107 -1.24 0.92 -7.27
CA CYS A 107 -0.15 -0.04 -7.39
C CYS A 107 -0.68 -1.49 -7.49
N PRO A 108 -1.37 -1.85 -8.58
CA PRO A 108 -1.95 -3.19 -8.75
C PRO A 108 -0.90 -4.30 -8.86
N ARG A 109 0.39 -3.97 -9.00
CA ARG A 109 1.49 -4.94 -9.11
C ARG A 109 2.31 -5.08 -7.82
N LEU A 110 1.87 -4.48 -6.72
CA LEU A 110 2.58 -4.57 -5.45
C LEU A 110 2.54 -6.02 -4.95
N ARG A 111 3.72 -6.64 -4.79
CA ARG A 111 3.87 -8.02 -4.31
C ARG A 111 4.41 -8.08 -2.89
N SER A 112 5.24 -7.13 -2.49
CA SER A 112 5.91 -7.12 -1.19
C SER A 112 5.67 -5.80 -0.47
N LEU A 113 5.19 -5.87 0.77
CA LEU A 113 5.03 -4.74 1.68
C LEU A 113 5.71 -5.08 3.00
N SER A 114 6.73 -4.31 3.37
CA SER A 114 7.42 -4.42 4.65
C SER A 114 7.17 -3.18 5.48
N LEU A 115 6.66 -3.38 6.70
CA LEU A 115 6.38 -2.33 7.67
C LEU A 115 7.26 -2.57 8.89
N LEU A 116 8.12 -1.60 9.18
CA LEU A 116 9.04 -1.63 10.31
C LEU A 116 8.63 -0.57 11.34
N HIS A 117 8.44 -0.94 12.60
CA HIS A 117 8.08 -0.03 13.71
C HIS A 117 6.86 0.86 13.40
N ALA A 118 5.84 0.27 12.77
CA ALA A 118 4.62 0.97 12.38
C ALA A 118 3.51 0.77 13.42
N ASP A 119 2.81 1.87 13.75
CA ASP A 119 1.55 1.81 14.50
C ASP A 119 0.40 1.57 13.50
N LEU A 120 -0.17 0.36 13.54
CA LEU A 120 -1.27 -0.07 12.68
C LEU A 120 -2.59 -0.18 13.43
N ARG A 121 -2.65 0.20 14.72
CA ARG A 121 -3.86 0.12 15.55
C ARG A 121 -5.04 0.93 14.98
N GLY A 122 -4.74 1.96 14.19
CA GLY A 122 -5.75 2.74 13.47
C GLY A 122 -6.35 2.07 12.23
N LEU A 123 -5.87 0.89 11.82
CA LEU A 123 -6.35 0.15 10.66
C LEU A 123 -7.37 -0.91 11.09
N ARG A 124 -8.62 -0.82 10.62
CA ARG A 124 -9.67 -1.76 11.02
C ARG A 124 -9.42 -3.20 10.56
N SER A 125 -8.82 -3.38 9.38
CA SER A 125 -8.59 -4.70 8.78
C SER A 125 -7.47 -4.66 7.72
N CYS A 126 -6.82 -5.80 7.50
CA CYS A 126 -5.86 -6.06 6.44
C CYS A 126 -6.50 -6.16 5.04
N GLN A 127 -7.85 -6.17 4.93
CA GLN A 127 -8.56 -6.12 3.64
C GLN A 127 -8.25 -4.86 2.81
N LEU A 128 -7.69 -3.83 3.45
CA LEU A 128 -7.26 -2.60 2.79
C LEU A 128 -5.96 -2.75 1.98
N LEU A 129 -5.24 -3.85 2.19
CA LEU A 129 -4.01 -4.14 1.49
C LEU A 129 -4.29 -4.57 0.03
N PRO A 130 -3.33 -4.38 -0.88
CA PRO A 130 -3.51 -4.78 -2.27
C PRO A 130 -3.72 -6.29 -2.38
N THR A 131 -4.70 -6.72 -3.18
CA THR A 131 -5.01 -8.15 -3.37
C THR A 131 -3.89 -8.92 -4.07
N THR A 132 -2.98 -8.21 -4.74
CA THR A 132 -1.79 -8.77 -5.40
C THR A 132 -0.59 -8.93 -4.47
N LEU A 133 -0.74 -8.55 -3.20
CA LEU A 133 0.31 -8.70 -2.19
C LEU A 133 0.55 -10.18 -1.91
N GLN A 134 1.79 -10.61 -2.10
CA GLN A 134 2.27 -11.97 -1.84
C GLN A 134 3.07 -12.04 -0.53
N VAL A 135 3.80 -10.99 -0.19
CA VAL A 135 4.67 -10.92 0.99
C VAL A 135 4.27 -9.74 1.86
N LEU A 136 3.88 -10.03 3.10
CA LEU A 136 3.65 -9.03 4.14
C LEU A 136 4.65 -9.24 5.29
N GLU A 137 5.57 -8.30 5.45
CA GLU A 137 6.48 -8.29 6.60
C GLU A 137 6.07 -7.23 7.60
N LEU A 138 5.90 -7.64 8.86
CA LEU A 138 5.61 -6.75 9.98
C LEU A 138 6.70 -6.96 11.02
N ARG A 139 7.52 -5.92 11.22
CA ARG A 139 8.66 -5.96 12.15
C ARG A 139 8.49 -4.87 13.20
N GLY A 140 8.38 -5.21 14.48
CA GLY A 140 8.23 -4.20 15.54
C GLY A 140 6.92 -3.41 15.46
N CYS A 141 5.88 -3.95 14.83
CA CYS A 141 4.61 -3.25 14.60
C CYS A 141 3.61 -3.49 15.74
N GLU A 142 2.66 -2.57 15.89
CA GLU A 142 1.48 -2.75 16.74
C GLU A 142 0.23 -2.93 15.89
N LEU A 143 -0.52 -3.99 16.16
CA LEU A 143 -1.70 -4.44 15.43
C LEU A 143 -2.97 -4.32 16.29
N PRO A 144 -4.11 -3.94 15.69
CA PRO A 144 -5.41 -4.07 16.33
C PRO A 144 -5.89 -5.52 16.31
N GLN A 145 -6.68 -5.91 17.31
CA GLN A 145 -7.17 -7.29 17.50
C GLN A 145 -7.92 -7.85 16.28
N SER A 146 -8.60 -6.99 15.53
CA SER A 146 -9.41 -7.34 14.36
C SER A 146 -8.64 -7.31 13.04
N PHE A 147 -7.31 -7.15 13.07
CA PHE A 147 -6.54 -6.86 11.86
C PHE A 147 -6.68 -7.94 10.79
N PHE A 148 -6.71 -9.22 11.17
CA PHE A 148 -6.89 -10.36 10.25
C PHE A 148 -8.32 -10.88 10.18
N THR A 149 -9.25 -10.27 10.91
CA THR A 149 -10.64 -10.75 10.93
C THR A 149 -11.30 -10.45 9.59
N GLN A 150 -11.81 -11.49 8.94
CA GLN A 150 -12.70 -11.32 7.79
C GLN A 150 -14.07 -10.91 8.31
N THR A 151 -14.39 -9.62 8.24
CA THR A 151 -15.80 -9.21 8.39
C THR A 151 -16.53 -9.68 7.15
N PRO A 152 -17.54 -10.57 7.23
CA PRO A 152 -18.45 -10.76 6.12
C PRO A 152 -19.15 -9.42 5.84
N PRO A 153 -19.46 -9.08 4.58
CA PRO A 153 -20.26 -7.91 4.27
C PRO A 153 -21.66 -8.13 4.83
N SER A 154 -21.90 -7.78 6.09
CA SER A 154 -23.24 -7.79 6.66
C SER A 154 -24.01 -6.60 6.10
N PRO A 155 -25.25 -6.81 5.63
CA PRO A 155 -26.09 -5.74 5.08
C PRO A 155 -26.38 -4.70 6.16
N GLU A 156 -26.33 -3.43 5.74
CA GLU A 156 -26.60 -2.26 6.56
C GLU A 156 -27.90 -2.40 7.35
N LYS A 157 -27.81 -2.36 8.68
CA LYS A 157 -28.98 -2.18 9.56
C LYS A 157 -29.46 -0.73 9.44
N GLN A 158 -30.43 -0.49 8.57
CA GLN A 158 -31.35 0.64 8.72
C GLN A 158 -32.27 0.37 9.90
N ALA A 159 -31.93 0.95 11.06
CA ALA A 159 -32.87 1.16 12.14
C ALA A 159 -33.72 2.40 11.80
N GLY A 160 -34.95 2.16 11.34
CA GLY A 160 -36.00 3.15 11.19
C GLY A 160 -37.31 2.51 11.58
N ALA A 161 -38.00 3.12 12.54
CA ALA A 161 -39.09 2.56 13.32
C ALA A 161 -40.34 2.15 12.51
N ALA A 162 -41.14 1.29 13.16
CA ALA A 162 -42.30 0.60 12.66
C ALA A 162 -43.56 1.45 12.39
N SER A 163 -44.53 0.78 11.73
CA SER A 163 -45.98 1.06 11.54
C SER A 163 -46.33 1.62 10.15
N THR A 164 -47.21 1.06 9.32
CA THR A 164 -48.37 0.17 9.54
C THR A 164 -48.89 -0.42 8.20
N ALA A 165 -49.43 -1.64 8.28
CA ALA A 165 -50.58 -2.21 7.57
C ALA A 165 -50.58 -2.51 6.03
N SER A 166 -50.65 -3.83 5.76
CA SER A 166 -51.52 -4.57 4.81
C SER A 166 -51.44 -4.33 3.28
N THR A 167 -51.14 -5.38 2.51
CA THR A 167 -52.10 -6.19 1.70
C THR A 167 -51.42 -7.00 0.57
N GLN A 168 -51.66 -8.32 0.59
CA GLN A 168 -51.76 -9.34 -0.47
C GLN A 168 -50.96 -9.31 -1.81
N GLN A 169 -50.36 -10.49 -2.05
CA GLN A 169 -50.43 -11.36 -3.25
C GLN A 169 -49.44 -11.24 -4.44
N HIS A 170 -48.93 -12.45 -4.76
CA HIS A 170 -48.67 -13.05 -6.08
C HIS A 170 -47.34 -12.79 -6.84
N GLY A 171 -46.63 -13.90 -7.10
CA GLY A 171 -46.17 -14.20 -8.47
C GLY A 171 -44.66 -14.34 -8.75
N ARG A 172 -44.24 -15.61 -8.95
CA ARG A 172 -43.25 -16.11 -9.93
C ARG A 172 -41.85 -15.47 -10.04
N GLY A 173 -40.87 -16.26 -9.58
CA GLY A 173 -39.67 -16.73 -10.30
C GLY A 173 -38.89 -15.80 -11.23
N GLN A 174 -37.59 -15.63 -10.94
CA GLN A 174 -36.54 -15.96 -11.90
C GLN A 174 -35.15 -16.04 -11.24
N THR A 175 -34.44 -17.08 -11.66
CA THR A 175 -33.04 -17.39 -11.42
C THR A 175 -32.12 -16.33 -12.03
N GLY A 176 -31.21 -15.77 -11.24
CA GLY A 176 -30.17 -14.84 -11.71
C GLY A 176 -28.92 -15.03 -10.87
N LYS A 177 -28.09 -15.99 -11.28
CA LYS A 177 -26.81 -16.39 -10.71
C LYS A 177 -25.83 -15.20 -10.73
N VAL A 178 -25.62 -14.56 -9.59
CA VAL A 178 -24.50 -13.61 -9.39
C VAL A 178 -23.22 -14.45 -9.32
N PRO A 179 -22.21 -14.25 -10.19
CA PRO A 179 -20.92 -14.86 -9.95
C PRO A 179 -20.29 -14.12 -8.77
N ALA A 180 -20.21 -14.81 -7.62
CA ALA A 180 -19.33 -14.41 -6.54
C ALA A 180 -17.90 -14.40 -7.11
N SER A 181 -17.37 -13.23 -7.43
CA SER A 181 -15.94 -13.06 -7.64
C SER A 181 -15.27 -13.21 -6.28
N THR A 182 -14.95 -14.45 -5.92
CA THR A 182 -13.99 -14.78 -4.87
C THR A 182 -12.62 -14.27 -5.32
N SER A 183 -12.38 -12.97 -5.18
CA SER A 183 -11.04 -12.42 -5.21
C SER A 183 -10.36 -12.80 -3.89
N GLY A 184 -9.88 -14.05 -3.79
CA GLY A 184 -9.08 -14.49 -2.66
C GLY A 184 -7.83 -13.61 -2.55
N PHE A 185 -7.48 -13.22 -1.33
CA PHE A 185 -6.21 -12.56 -1.06
C PHE A 185 -5.08 -13.58 -1.21
N ALA A 186 -3.99 -13.21 -1.88
CA ALA A 186 -2.90 -14.12 -2.26
C ALA A 186 -1.60 -13.92 -1.45
N ILE A 187 -1.69 -13.62 -0.14
CA ILE A 187 -0.46 -13.49 0.68
C ILE A 187 0.09 -14.90 0.93
N GLU A 188 1.13 -15.24 0.20
CA GLU A 188 1.87 -16.52 0.28
C GLU A 188 2.83 -16.54 1.47
N THR A 189 3.39 -15.39 1.85
CA THR A 189 4.40 -15.30 2.90
C THR A 189 4.09 -14.16 3.85
N MET A 190 4.06 -14.49 5.15
CA MET A 190 3.90 -13.51 6.20
C MET A 190 5.06 -13.62 7.19
N VAL A 191 5.77 -12.51 7.39
CA VAL A 191 6.88 -12.44 8.36
C VAL A 191 6.44 -11.58 9.52
N LEU A 192 6.43 -12.16 10.71
CA LEU A 192 6.17 -11.49 11.97
C LEU A 192 7.44 -11.50 12.80
N ASP A 193 8.01 -10.33 13.06
CA ASP A 193 9.24 -10.19 13.83
C ASP A 193 9.01 -9.16 14.94
N ASN A 194 9.11 -9.59 16.20
CA ASN A 194 8.91 -8.72 17.36
C ASN A 194 7.62 -7.88 17.29
N VAL A 195 6.47 -8.52 17.08
CA VAL A 195 5.15 -7.84 17.05
C VAL A 195 4.48 -8.05 18.42
N PRO A 196 4.70 -7.17 19.42
CA PRO A 196 4.28 -7.42 20.81
C PRO A 196 2.76 -7.50 21.00
N SER A 197 2.00 -6.85 20.12
CA SER A 197 0.54 -6.91 20.12
C SER A 197 -0.02 -8.19 19.49
N PHE A 198 0.82 -9.09 18.99
CA PHE A 198 0.37 -10.28 18.29
C PHE A 198 -0.10 -11.34 19.30
N THR A 199 -1.38 -11.73 19.24
CA THR A 199 -2.02 -12.66 20.19
C THR A 199 -2.57 -13.89 19.47
N ASP A 200 -3.00 -14.89 20.24
CA ASP A 200 -3.63 -16.12 19.72
C ASP A 200 -4.88 -15.84 18.86
N LEU A 201 -5.57 -14.72 19.13
CA LEU A 201 -6.74 -14.30 18.34
C LEU A 201 -6.34 -13.90 16.91
N HIS A 202 -5.15 -13.31 16.75
CA HIS A 202 -4.58 -13.06 15.42
C HIS A 202 -4.17 -14.36 14.74
N LEU A 203 -3.59 -15.32 15.46
CA LEU A 203 -3.25 -16.65 14.90
C LEU A 203 -4.50 -17.39 14.42
N GLN A 204 -5.57 -17.42 15.20
CA GLN A 204 -6.84 -18.04 14.83
C GLN A 204 -7.46 -17.35 13.61
N SER A 205 -7.43 -16.02 13.57
CA SER A 205 -7.89 -15.24 12.41
C SER A 205 -7.03 -15.47 11.18
N LEU A 206 -5.72 -15.63 11.32
CA LEU A 206 -4.80 -15.96 10.22
C LEU A 206 -5.02 -17.37 9.69
N ALA A 207 -5.29 -18.35 10.56
CA ALA A 207 -5.56 -19.72 10.16
C ALA A 207 -6.84 -19.83 9.32
N SER A 208 -7.90 -19.09 9.67
CA SER A 208 -9.11 -19.00 8.86
C SER A 208 -8.90 -18.20 7.57
N TRP A 209 -7.91 -17.31 7.56
CA TRP A 209 -7.55 -16.48 6.42
C TRP A 209 -6.68 -17.21 5.38
N LEU A 210 -5.78 -18.12 5.80
CA LEU A 210 -4.92 -18.94 4.93
C LEU A 210 -5.56 -20.27 4.49
N GLY A 211 -6.67 -20.68 5.11
CA GLY A 211 -7.33 -21.97 4.87
C GLY A 211 -8.28 -22.03 3.67
N GLN A 212 -8.19 -21.12 2.68
CA GLN A 212 -9.03 -21.08 1.47
C GLN A 212 -8.23 -21.16 0.18
#